data_AF-A0A415UGN3-F1
#
_entry.id   AF-A0A415UGN3-F1
#
_cell.length_a   1.000
_cell.length_b   1.000
_cell.length_c   1.000
_cell.angle_alpha   90.00
_cell.angle_beta   90.00
_cell.angle_gamma   90.00
#
_symmetry.space_group_name_H-M   'P 1'
#
loop_
_entity.id
_entity.type
_entity.pdbx_description
1 polymer ?
#
loop_
_entity_poly.entity_id
_entity_poly.type
_entity_poly.pdbx_seq_one_letter_code
_entity_poly.pdbx_strand_id
1 'polypeptide(L)'
;MKAPTEKQENCRYSFLYQGENMDQVYCKLKNDKETHYVTPEQCENCEQFKHRYIQYPLTIDGIEVKPIKSRGTCIGRPVRVMPCAEEYEGKTFLGLYLGELPWYIHVSHNEKDNKLYIDTANNPAIYVFELQKIIYGCESYWNIIKDPRQFDDITDEMIKSQWYVQLLKAGLEEKE
;
A
#
# COMPACT_ATOMS: atom_id res chain seq x y z
N MET A 1 24.96 -8.25 7.91
CA MET A 1 23.96 -9.07 7.18
C MET A 1 24.63 -9.66 5.97
N LYS A 2 24.47 -10.96 5.73
CA LYS A 2 24.91 -11.57 4.46
C LYS A 2 23.82 -11.28 3.42
N ALA A 3 24.19 -10.68 2.29
CA ALA A 3 23.23 -10.43 1.23
C ALA A 3 22.78 -11.77 0.61
N PRO A 4 21.51 -11.90 0.19
CA PRO A 4 21.08 -13.03 -0.61
C PRO A 4 21.87 -13.10 -1.91
N THR A 5 22.03 -14.30 -2.46
CA THR A 5 22.60 -14.50 -3.80
C THR A 5 21.66 -13.99 -4.88
N GLU A 6 22.19 -13.68 -6.06
CA GLU A 6 21.40 -13.28 -7.22
C GLU A 6 20.28 -14.29 -7.53
N LYS A 7 20.58 -15.59 -7.45
CA LYS A 7 19.57 -16.64 -7.66
C LYS A 7 18.50 -16.65 -6.58
N GLN A 8 18.84 -16.35 -5.32
CA GLN A 8 17.87 -16.20 -4.24
C GLN A 8 17.02 -14.95 -4.38
N GLU A 9 17.58 -13.83 -4.82
CA GLU A 9 16.84 -12.58 -5.08
C GLU A 9 15.83 -12.75 -6.22
N ASN A 10 16.23 -13.46 -7.27
CA ASN A 10 15.44 -13.63 -8.48
C ASN A 10 14.49 -14.84 -8.45
N CYS A 11 14.59 -15.73 -7.45
CA CYS A 11 13.72 -16.90 -7.35
C CYS A 11 12.32 -16.53 -6.82
N ARG A 12 11.27 -16.91 -7.57
CA ARG A 12 9.86 -16.70 -7.20
C ARG A 12 9.50 -17.28 -5.83
N TYR A 13 10.13 -18.40 -5.45
CA TYR A 13 9.85 -19.11 -4.21
C TYR A 13 10.70 -18.67 -3.01
N SER A 14 11.69 -17.80 -3.23
CA SER A 14 12.66 -17.36 -2.21
C SER A 14 12.21 -16.05 -1.56
N PHE A 15 12.20 -16.00 -0.24
CA PHE A 15 11.82 -14.79 0.52
C PHE A 15 12.82 -14.54 1.64
N LEU A 16 13.18 -13.27 1.84
CA LEU A 16 13.94 -12.84 3.01
C LEU A 16 13.06 -12.95 4.26
N TYR A 17 13.63 -13.46 5.34
CA TYR A 17 12.99 -13.45 6.64
C TYR A 17 12.99 -12.02 7.21
N GLN A 18 11.83 -11.52 7.61
CA GLN A 18 11.65 -10.16 8.14
C GLN A 18 11.64 -10.10 9.69
N GLY A 19 12.23 -11.10 10.36
CA GLY A 19 12.40 -11.10 11.82
C GLY A 19 13.79 -10.64 12.26
N GLU A 20 14.21 -11.02 13.47
CA GLU A 20 15.46 -10.55 14.09
C GLU A 20 16.73 -10.79 13.23
N ASN A 21 16.74 -11.87 12.45
CA ASN A 21 17.85 -12.25 11.57
C ASN A 21 17.46 -12.02 10.10
N MET A 22 17.59 -10.77 9.63
CA MET A 22 17.32 -10.35 8.24
C MET A 22 18.33 -10.89 7.20
N ASP A 23 19.10 -11.93 7.54
CA ASP A 23 20.06 -12.61 6.66
C ASP A 23 19.60 -14.04 6.26
N GLN A 24 18.43 -14.48 6.74
CA GLN A 24 17.89 -15.79 6.42
C GLN A 24 16.96 -15.73 5.20
N VAL A 25 17.08 -16.74 4.34
CA VAL A 25 16.21 -16.94 3.17
C VAL A 25 15.38 -18.19 3.39
N TYR A 26 14.08 -18.14 3.15
CA TYR A 26 13.22 -19.31 3.18
C TYR A 26 12.53 -19.56 1.83
N CYS A 27 12.26 -20.84 1.54
CA CYS A 27 11.68 -21.32 0.30
C CYS A 27 10.22 -21.76 0.51
N LYS A 28 9.29 -21.15 -0.24
CA LYS A 28 7.84 -21.46 -0.18
C LYS A 28 7.38 -22.63 -1.07
N LEU A 29 8.28 -23.27 -1.81
CA LEU A 29 7.90 -24.41 -2.66
C LEU A 29 7.46 -25.62 -1.83
N LYS A 30 8.08 -25.77 -0.66
CA LYS A 30 7.67 -26.72 0.37
C LYS A 30 6.57 -26.02 1.15
N ASN A 31 5.33 -26.40 0.84
CA ASN A 31 4.11 -25.75 1.31
C ASN A 31 3.59 -26.48 2.56
N ASP A 32 4.49 -26.86 3.44
CA ASP A 32 4.28 -27.37 4.79
C ASP A 32 3.96 -26.20 5.72
N LYS A 33 3.38 -26.48 6.88
CA LYS A 33 3.13 -25.47 7.92
C LYS A 33 4.43 -24.90 8.53
N GLU A 34 5.59 -25.39 8.09
CA GLU A 34 6.90 -25.04 8.61
C GLU A 34 7.67 -24.12 7.64
N THR A 35 8.47 -23.22 8.20
CA THR A 35 9.32 -22.33 7.41
C THR A 35 10.61 -23.05 7.02
N HIS A 36 10.83 -23.26 5.73
CA HIS A 36 12.03 -23.94 5.22
C HIS A 36 13.13 -22.97 4.82
N TYR A 37 14.08 -22.75 5.73
CA TYR A 37 15.28 -21.97 5.43
C TYR A 37 16.20 -22.69 4.45
N VAL A 38 16.80 -21.92 3.53
CA VAL A 38 17.66 -22.44 2.46
C VAL A 38 19.01 -21.72 2.45
N THR A 39 20.07 -22.47 2.22
CA THR A 39 21.42 -21.92 2.02
C THR A 39 21.63 -21.49 0.57
N PRO A 40 22.61 -20.61 0.29
CA PRO A 40 23.02 -20.29 -1.08
C PRO A 40 23.29 -21.51 -1.96
N GLU A 41 24.07 -22.48 -1.45
CA GLU A 41 24.46 -23.70 -2.17
C GLU A 41 23.25 -24.56 -2.57
N GLN A 42 22.24 -24.62 -1.70
CA GLN A 42 20.98 -25.31 -2.00
C GLN A 42 20.19 -24.62 -3.12
N CYS A 43 20.24 -23.30 -3.19
CA CYS A 43 19.57 -22.53 -4.25
C CYS A 43 20.34 -22.59 -5.58
N GLU A 44 21.67 -22.52 -5.56
CA GLU A 44 22.51 -22.60 -6.77
C GLU A 44 22.25 -23.88 -7.57
N ASN A 45 22.09 -25.01 -6.89
CA ASN A 45 21.83 -26.29 -7.53
C ASN A 45 20.33 -26.63 -7.67
N CYS A 46 19.43 -25.68 -7.39
CA CYS A 46 17.99 -25.92 -7.43
C CYS A 46 17.46 -25.94 -8.87
N GLU A 47 16.94 -27.09 -9.30
CA GLU A 47 16.25 -27.30 -10.58
C GLU A 47 14.84 -26.70 -10.61
N GLN A 48 14.24 -26.45 -9.45
CA GLN A 48 12.90 -25.86 -9.32
C GLN A 48 12.93 -24.33 -9.37
N PHE A 49 14.08 -23.74 -9.71
CA PHE A 49 14.22 -22.31 -9.86
C PHE A 49 13.24 -21.79 -10.92
N LYS A 50 12.46 -20.78 -10.53
CA LYS A 50 11.66 -19.98 -11.44
C LYS A 50 11.90 -18.53 -11.17
N HIS A 51 12.11 -17.75 -12.22
CA HIS A 51 12.32 -16.32 -12.11
C HIS A 51 11.04 -15.63 -11.57
N ARG A 52 11.21 -14.71 -10.61
CA ARG A 52 10.11 -13.94 -10.01
C ARG A 52 9.52 -12.95 -11.02
N TYR A 53 10.38 -12.28 -11.78
CA TYR A 53 9.99 -11.26 -12.75
C TYR A 53 9.72 -11.87 -14.12
N ILE A 54 8.92 -11.18 -14.91
CA ILE A 54 8.68 -11.48 -16.33
C ILE A 54 10.02 -11.43 -17.07
N GLN A 55 10.26 -12.39 -17.96
CA GLN A 55 11.48 -12.48 -18.77
C GLN A 55 11.15 -12.18 -20.23
N TYR A 56 12.06 -11.48 -20.91
CA TYR A 56 11.88 -11.05 -22.30
C TYR A 56 12.89 -11.74 -23.23
N PRO A 57 12.54 -11.98 -24.50
CA PRO A 57 11.26 -11.67 -25.15
C PRO A 57 10.12 -12.61 -24.71
N LEU A 58 8.88 -12.10 -24.70
CA LEU A 58 7.69 -12.87 -24.31
C LEU A 58 6.61 -12.76 -25.39
N THR A 59 6.00 -13.88 -25.75
CA THR A 59 4.79 -13.93 -26.58
C THR A 59 3.62 -14.39 -25.72
N ILE A 60 2.51 -13.65 -25.75
CA ILE A 60 1.34 -13.87 -24.89
C ILE A 60 0.09 -14.11 -25.73
N ASP A 61 -0.86 -14.85 -25.15
CA ASP A 61 -2.10 -15.24 -25.81
C ASP A 61 -3.22 -14.19 -25.60
N GLY A 62 -3.00 -13.21 -24.72
CA GLY A 62 -3.95 -12.12 -24.48
C GLY A 62 -3.58 -11.21 -23.31
N ILE A 63 -4.34 -10.13 -23.18
CA ILE A 63 -4.26 -9.16 -22.09
C ILE A 63 -5.65 -9.02 -21.46
N GLU A 64 -5.72 -9.24 -20.15
CA GLU A 64 -6.94 -9.12 -19.35
C GLU A 64 -6.81 -7.91 -18.42
N VAL A 65 -7.71 -6.95 -18.55
CA VAL A 65 -7.74 -5.74 -17.72
C VAL A 65 -8.84 -5.87 -16.69
N LYS A 66 -8.47 -5.93 -15.41
CA LYS A 66 -9.46 -5.97 -14.33
C LYS A 66 -10.09 -4.60 -14.12
N PRO A 67 -11.39 -4.53 -13.77
CA PRO A 67 -12.03 -3.27 -13.46
C PRO A 67 -11.43 -2.66 -12.19
N ILE A 68 -11.20 -1.35 -12.26
CA ILE A 68 -10.82 -0.55 -11.10
C ILE A 68 -12.03 -0.45 -10.16
N LYS A 69 -11.83 -0.81 -8.90
CA LYS A 69 -12.86 -0.69 -7.86
C LYS A 69 -12.28 0.01 -6.65
N SER A 70 -12.95 1.07 -6.18
CA SER A 70 -12.73 1.60 -4.84
C SER A 70 -13.29 0.62 -3.80
N ARG A 71 -12.63 0.54 -2.65
CA ARG A 71 -13.04 -0.29 -1.51
C ARG A 71 -12.89 0.51 -0.22
N GLY A 72 -13.26 -0.07 0.90
CA GLY A 72 -13.06 0.53 2.22
C GLY A 72 -14.35 0.69 2.98
N THR A 73 -14.25 0.52 4.29
CA THR A 73 -15.32 0.85 5.23
C THR A 73 -15.12 2.28 5.72
N CYS A 74 -16.18 2.95 6.18
CA CYS A 74 -16.07 4.31 6.73
C CYS A 74 -15.58 5.38 5.74
N ILE A 75 -15.79 5.20 4.43
CA ILE A 75 -15.54 6.24 3.42
C ILE A 75 -16.31 7.52 3.79
N GLY A 76 -15.66 8.67 3.62
CA GLY A 76 -16.21 9.98 3.98
C GLY A 76 -16.05 10.34 5.46
N ARG A 77 -15.35 9.52 6.26
CA ARG A 77 -15.04 9.88 7.66
C ARG A 77 -13.83 10.81 7.77
N PRO A 78 -13.83 11.70 8.78
CA PRO A 78 -12.67 12.49 9.12
C PRO A 78 -11.52 11.61 9.61
N VAL A 79 -10.31 11.94 9.19
CA VAL A 79 -9.06 11.25 9.49
C VAL A 79 -8.04 12.24 9.98
N ARG A 80 -7.30 11.85 11.02
CA ARG A 80 -6.05 12.49 11.42
C ARG A 80 -4.93 11.86 10.59
N VAL A 81 -4.12 12.67 9.93
CA VAL A 81 -3.05 12.21 9.04
C VAL A 81 -1.77 13.01 9.28
N MET A 82 -0.66 12.28 9.45
CA MET A 82 0.68 12.84 9.58
C MET A 82 1.52 12.25 8.44
N PRO A 83 1.71 12.99 7.35
CA PRO A 83 2.54 12.56 6.22
C PRO A 83 3.99 12.32 6.66
N CYS A 84 4.65 11.34 6.04
CA CYS A 84 5.99 10.92 6.42
C CYS A 84 7.12 11.76 5.79
N ALA A 85 6.84 12.51 4.72
CA ALA A 85 7.88 13.26 4.02
C ALA A 85 8.38 14.47 4.84
N GLU A 86 9.68 14.77 4.73
CA GLU A 86 10.35 15.81 5.51
C GLU A 86 9.75 17.21 5.32
N GLU A 87 9.22 17.51 4.12
CA GLU A 87 8.57 18.80 3.79
C GLU A 87 7.36 19.13 4.66
N TYR A 88 6.79 18.13 5.35
CA TYR A 88 5.67 18.32 6.26
C TYR A 88 6.10 18.53 7.71
N GLU A 89 7.40 18.43 8.03
CA GLU A 89 7.98 18.72 9.34
C GLU A 89 7.29 17.98 10.51
N GLY A 90 6.76 16.77 10.25
CA GLY A 90 6.01 16.00 11.25
C GLY A 90 4.65 16.60 11.63
N LYS A 91 4.15 17.58 10.88
CA LYS A 91 2.86 18.21 11.10
C LYS A 91 1.72 17.21 10.86
N THR A 92 0.71 17.30 11.71
CA THR A 92 -0.54 16.56 11.58
C THR A 92 -1.60 17.43 10.91
N PHE A 93 -2.42 16.83 10.07
CA PHE A 93 -3.50 17.48 9.33
C PHE A 93 -4.84 16.75 9.52
N LEU A 94 -5.91 17.48 9.24
CA LEU A 94 -7.24 16.92 9.05
C LEU A 94 -7.42 16.52 7.58
N GLY A 95 -7.95 15.32 7.35
CA GLY A 95 -8.32 14.85 6.02
C GLY A 95 -9.65 14.09 6.00
N LEU A 96 -10.10 13.78 4.79
CA LEU A 96 -11.28 12.97 4.50
C LEU A 96 -10.84 11.62 3.94
N TYR A 97 -11.28 10.54 4.57
CA TYR A 97 -11.00 9.20 4.04
C TYR A 97 -11.79 8.94 2.75
N LEU A 98 -11.10 8.62 1.66
CA LEU A 98 -11.72 8.34 0.36
C LEU A 98 -11.89 6.83 0.09
N GLY A 99 -11.47 5.98 1.02
CA GLY A 99 -11.41 4.53 0.83
C GLY A 99 -10.04 4.07 0.36
N GLU A 100 -9.97 2.82 -0.09
CA GLU A 100 -8.82 2.26 -0.79
C GLU A 100 -8.94 2.56 -2.28
N LEU A 101 -8.08 3.47 -2.75
CA LEU A 101 -8.01 3.86 -4.15
C LEU A 101 -6.76 3.25 -4.82
N PRO A 102 -6.80 3.03 -6.13
CA PRO A 102 -5.61 2.67 -6.90
C PRO A 102 -4.48 3.67 -6.71
N TRP A 103 -3.30 3.18 -6.35
CA TRP A 103 -2.09 4.01 -6.27
C TRP A 103 -0.99 3.54 -7.24
N TYR A 104 -1.07 2.29 -7.70
CA TYR A 104 -0.12 1.72 -8.65
C TYR A 104 -0.80 0.72 -9.58
N ILE A 105 -0.35 0.66 -10.84
CA ILE A 105 -0.81 -0.35 -11.81
C ILE A 105 0.08 -1.58 -11.68
N HIS A 106 -0.53 -2.73 -11.46
CA HIS A 106 0.16 -4.00 -11.35
C HIS A 106 -0.05 -4.83 -12.61
N VAL A 107 1.06 -5.29 -13.21
CA VAL A 107 1.05 -6.19 -14.37
C VAL A 107 1.67 -7.52 -13.96
N SER A 108 0.96 -8.62 -14.18
CA SER A 108 1.47 -9.97 -13.94
C SER A 108 1.27 -10.87 -15.15
N HIS A 109 2.17 -11.84 -15.32
CA HIS A 109 2.03 -12.91 -16.32
C HIS A 109 1.64 -14.21 -15.64
N ASN A 110 0.63 -14.89 -16.19
CA ASN A 110 0.26 -16.22 -15.75
C ASN A 110 0.74 -17.25 -16.78
N GLU A 111 1.69 -18.09 -16.40
CA GLU A 111 2.25 -19.14 -17.27
C GLU A 111 1.21 -20.21 -17.67
N LYS A 112 0.11 -20.37 -16.94
CA LYS A 112 -0.88 -21.44 -17.22
C LYS A 112 -1.78 -21.14 -18.41
N ASP A 113 -2.19 -19.89 -18.55
CA ASP A 113 -3.06 -19.42 -19.64
C ASP A 113 -2.31 -18.51 -20.62
N ASN A 114 -1.02 -18.27 -20.36
CA ASN A 114 -0.11 -17.40 -21.11
C ASN A 114 -0.65 -15.97 -21.32
N LYS A 115 -1.43 -15.43 -20.38
CA LYS A 115 -1.97 -14.07 -20.45
C LYS A 115 -1.26 -13.10 -19.52
N LEU A 116 -1.27 -11.82 -19.90
CA LEU A 116 -0.99 -10.72 -18.97
C LEU A 116 -2.27 -10.27 -18.28
N TYR A 117 -2.18 -10.05 -16.98
CA TYR A 117 -3.25 -9.49 -16.18
C TYR A 117 -2.83 -8.11 -15.68
N ILE A 118 -3.66 -7.12 -15.95
CA ILE A 118 -3.49 -5.75 -15.49
C ILE A 118 -4.53 -5.49 -14.40
N ASP A 119 -4.10 -5.14 -13.21
CA ASP A 119 -4.97 -4.59 -12.16
C ASP A 119 -4.30 -3.44 -11.40
N THR A 120 -4.90 -3.02 -10.31
CA THR A 120 -4.37 -1.97 -9.46
C THR A 120 -4.06 -2.48 -8.07
N ALA A 121 -2.89 -2.11 -7.56
CA ALA A 121 -2.67 -2.11 -6.13
C ALA A 121 -3.43 -0.92 -5.55
N ASN A 122 -4.25 -1.18 -4.53
CA ASN A 122 -5.00 -0.13 -3.84
C ASN A 122 -4.32 0.19 -2.50
N ASN A 123 -4.45 1.43 -2.07
CA ASN A 123 -3.97 1.91 -0.78
C ASN A 123 -5.02 2.85 -0.18
N PRO A 124 -5.16 2.92 1.16
CA PRO A 124 -5.93 3.99 1.79
C PRO A 124 -5.61 5.35 1.19
N ALA A 125 -6.62 6.11 0.77
CA ALA A 125 -6.45 7.43 0.20
C ALA A 125 -7.16 8.46 1.08
N ILE A 126 -6.45 9.54 1.40
CA ILE A 126 -6.94 10.58 2.30
C ILE A 126 -6.80 11.91 1.58
N TYR A 127 -7.92 12.62 1.39
CA TYR A 127 -7.85 13.99 0.92
C TYR A 127 -7.50 14.91 2.09
N VAL A 128 -6.30 15.50 2.06
CA VAL A 128 -5.81 16.40 3.11
C VAL A 128 -6.18 17.81 2.73
N PHE A 129 -7.06 18.43 3.50
CA PHE A 129 -7.72 19.66 3.09
C PHE A 129 -6.77 20.86 3.03
N GLU A 130 -5.92 21.03 4.03
CA GLU A 130 -4.97 22.15 4.09
C GLU A 130 -3.97 22.09 2.91
N LEU A 131 -3.54 20.88 2.56
CA LEU A 131 -2.61 20.63 1.46
C LEU A 131 -3.28 20.59 0.08
N GLN A 132 -4.61 20.45 0.05
CA GLN A 132 -5.42 20.21 -1.16
C GLN A 132 -4.92 19.05 -2.02
N LYS A 133 -4.41 17.99 -1.38
CA LYS A 133 -3.80 16.82 -2.03
C LYS A 133 -4.34 15.52 -1.46
N ILE A 134 -4.31 14.47 -2.29
CA ILE A 134 -4.50 13.10 -1.80
C ILE A 134 -3.15 12.61 -1.28
N ILE A 135 -3.13 12.11 -0.05
CA ILE A 135 -2.02 11.39 0.55
C ILE A 135 -2.45 9.95 0.76
N TYR A 136 -1.64 9.01 0.28
CA TYR A 136 -1.90 7.60 0.48
C TYR A 136 -1.45 7.14 1.88
N GLY A 137 -2.07 6.10 2.39
CA GLY A 137 -1.79 5.52 3.71
C GLY A 137 -0.37 4.99 3.84
N CYS A 138 0.26 4.54 2.75
CA CYS A 138 1.69 4.17 2.78
C CYS A 138 2.63 5.38 2.91
N GLU A 139 2.13 6.59 2.67
CA GLU A 139 2.89 7.85 2.75
C GLU A 139 2.67 8.57 4.08
N SER A 140 1.90 7.98 5.01
CA SER A 140 1.48 8.66 6.23
C SER A 140 1.19 7.73 7.42
N TYR A 141 1.27 8.28 8.62
CA TYR A 141 0.61 7.72 9.80
C TYR A 141 -0.79 8.31 9.88
N TRP A 142 -1.83 7.48 9.99
CA TRP A 142 -3.20 7.97 9.95
C TRP A 142 -4.16 7.11 10.76
N ASN A 143 -5.26 7.72 11.20
CA ASN A 143 -6.35 7.02 11.85
C ASN A 143 -7.69 7.72 11.65
N ILE A 144 -8.76 6.92 11.56
CA ILE A 144 -10.13 7.46 11.60
C ILE A 144 -10.35 8.12 12.96
N ILE A 145 -10.90 9.32 12.93
CA ILE A 145 -11.29 10.05 14.14
C ILE A 145 -12.63 9.51 14.62
N LYS A 146 -12.68 9.10 15.88
CA LYS A 146 -13.88 8.56 16.55
C LYS A 146 -14.39 9.48 17.65
N ASP A 147 -13.53 10.37 18.16
CA ASP A 147 -13.84 11.30 19.24
C ASP A 147 -13.24 12.69 18.91
N PRO A 148 -14.02 13.79 19.03
CA PRO A 148 -13.53 15.16 18.87
C PRO A 148 -12.35 15.55 19.78
N ARG A 149 -12.08 14.81 20.87
CA ARG A 149 -10.88 15.02 21.71
C ARG A 149 -9.59 14.50 21.08
N GLN A 150 -9.67 13.77 19.96
CA GLN A 150 -8.48 13.38 19.19
C GLN A 150 -7.91 14.54 18.35
N PHE A 151 -8.35 15.77 18.62
CA PHE A 151 -7.94 17.04 18.01
C PHE A 151 -7.17 17.94 18.99
N ASP A 152 -6.61 17.43 20.11
CA ASP A 152 -5.93 18.30 21.10
C ASP A 152 -4.76 19.13 20.50
N ASP A 153 -4.19 18.70 19.36
CA ASP A 153 -3.17 19.37 18.55
C ASP A 153 -3.73 20.29 17.43
N ILE A 154 -5.05 20.30 17.22
CA ILE A 154 -5.75 21.07 16.20
C ILE A 154 -6.73 22.03 16.90
N THR A 155 -6.39 23.32 16.95
CA THR A 155 -7.20 24.29 17.69
C THR A 155 -8.55 24.56 17.02
N ASP A 156 -9.55 24.96 17.82
CA ASP A 156 -10.86 25.42 17.33
C ASP A 156 -10.77 26.52 16.27
N GLU A 157 -9.74 27.36 16.37
CA GLU A 157 -9.46 28.45 15.45
C GLU A 157 -8.94 27.92 14.10
N MET A 158 -8.07 26.90 14.13
CA MET A 158 -7.65 26.18 12.94
C MET A 158 -8.83 25.48 12.27
N ILE A 159 -9.76 24.88 13.03
CA ILE A 159 -10.96 24.21 12.49
C ILE A 159 -11.91 25.24 11.87
N LYS A 160 -12.19 26.36 12.54
CA LYS A 160 -13.12 27.40 12.05
C LYS A 160 -12.61 28.16 10.83
N SER A 161 -11.28 28.25 10.65
CA SER A 161 -10.68 28.89 9.47
C SER A 161 -10.74 28.04 8.20
N GLN A 162 -11.08 26.75 8.29
CA GLN A 162 -11.16 25.89 7.13
C GLN A 162 -12.46 26.07 6.32
N TRP A 163 -12.32 26.32 5.02
CA TRP A 163 -13.45 26.56 4.11
C TRP A 163 -14.48 25.42 4.09
N TYR A 164 -14.06 24.15 4.25
CA TYR A 164 -14.98 23.01 4.24
C TYR A 164 -15.77 22.86 5.53
N VAL A 165 -15.24 23.34 6.66
CA VAL A 165 -16.00 23.44 7.93
C VAL A 165 -17.06 24.54 7.80
N GLN A 166 -16.73 25.64 7.13
CA GLN A 166 -17.68 26.70 6.81
C GLN A 166 -18.74 26.21 5.82
N LEU A 167 -18.36 25.44 4.79
CA LEU A 167 -19.27 24.82 3.84
C LEU A 167 -20.23 23.83 4.51
N LEU A 168 -19.72 22.98 5.43
CA LEU A 168 -20.55 22.06 6.22
C LEU A 168 -21.55 22.82 7.09
N LYS A 169 -21.15 23.93 7.72
CA LYS A 169 -22.06 24.78 8.50
C LYS A 169 -23.11 25.45 7.63
N ALA A 170 -22.70 26.06 6.51
CA ALA A 170 -23.61 26.69 5.56
C ALA A 170 -24.66 25.71 5.00
N GLY A 171 -24.25 24.47 4.68
CA GLY A 171 -25.17 23.43 4.21
C GLY A 171 -26.07 22.83 5.29
N LEU A 172 -25.79 23.06 6.58
CA LEU A 172 -26.65 22.68 7.71
C LEU A 172 -27.62 23.80 8.10
N GLU A 173 -27.24 25.07 7.91
CA GLU A 173 -28.06 26.25 8.18
C GLU A 173 -29.19 26.46 7.14
N GLU A 174 -29.07 25.93 5.92
CA GLU A 174 -30.17 25.94 4.93
C GLU A 174 -31.33 24.97 5.26
N LYS A 175 -31.32 24.31 6.43
CA LYS A 175 -32.36 23.35 6.88
C LYS A 175 -33.12 23.78 8.14
N GLU A 176 -33.07 25.04 8.54
CA GLU A 176 -34.03 25.64 9.49
C GLU A 176 -35.08 26.51 8.79
#